data_AF-A0ABD5M8W9-F1
#
_entry.id   AF-A0ABD5M8W9-F1
#
_cell.length_a   1.000
_cell.length_b   1.000
_cell.length_c   1.000
_cell.angle_alpha   90.00
_cell.angle_beta   90.00
_cell.angle_gamma   90.00
#
_symmetry.space_group_name_H-M   'P 1'
#
loop_
_entity.id
_entity.type
_entity.pdbx_description
1 polymer ?
#
loop_
_entity_poly.entity_id
_entity_poly.type
_entity_poly.pdbx_seq_one_letter_code
_entity_poly.pdbx_strand_id
1 'polypeptide(L)'
;MPDSMRMRLTDARERRIERLKEATGKNSKSGAIDVAAEYYLHMGAVDYGERVGALDDLMKAATERGSLTAPEIAEILDCNELSVDASMSYEIDVSQ
;
A
#
# COMPACT_ATOMS: atom_id res chain seq x y z
N MET A 1 -1.89 -10.98 31.00
CA MET A 1 -1.84 -9.54 30.68
C MET A 1 -1.29 -9.43 29.27
N PRO A 2 -1.96 -8.76 28.33
CA PRO A 2 -1.33 -8.50 27.03
C PRO A 2 -0.06 -7.69 27.25
N ASP A 3 1.01 -8.07 26.56
CA ASP A 3 2.28 -7.36 26.62
C ASP A 3 2.14 -6.00 25.92
N SER A 4 2.67 -4.93 26.51
CA SER A 4 2.45 -3.57 26.02
C SER A 4 3.72 -3.04 25.33
N MET A 5 3.62 -2.68 24.05
CA MET A 5 4.74 -2.09 23.33
C MET A 5 5.04 -0.67 23.84
N ARG A 6 6.28 -0.42 24.25
CA ARG A 6 6.78 0.92 24.61
C ARG A 6 7.74 1.44 23.54
N MET A 7 7.38 2.58 22.95
CA MET A 7 8.19 3.24 21.93
C MET A 7 8.50 4.67 22.35
N ARG A 8 9.78 5.05 22.33
CA ARG A 8 10.18 6.46 22.53
C ARG A 8 9.67 7.32 21.38
N LEU A 9 9.03 8.45 21.64
CA LEU A 9 8.59 9.37 20.59
C LEU A 9 9.55 10.55 20.51
N THR A 10 10.18 10.71 19.36
CA THR A 10 10.87 11.95 18.98
C THR A 10 9.95 12.73 18.04
N ASP A 11 10.17 14.04 17.87
CA ASP A 11 9.36 14.88 16.98
C ASP A 11 9.33 14.35 15.54
N ALA A 12 10.44 13.77 15.08
CA ALA A 12 10.51 13.14 13.76
C ALA A 12 9.69 11.84 13.69
N ARG A 13 9.61 11.08 14.78
CA ARG A 13 8.81 9.85 14.84
C ARG A 13 7.33 10.18 14.95
N GLU A 14 6.97 11.18 15.74
CA GLU A 14 5.58 11.64 15.88
C GLU A 14 5.02 12.13 14.54
N ARG A 15 5.78 12.95 13.80
CA ARG A 15 5.39 13.37 12.45
C ARG A 15 5.21 12.20 11.47
N ARG A 16 6.04 11.15 11.56
CA ARG A 16 5.87 9.95 10.73
C ARG A 16 4.61 9.18 11.10
N ILE A 17 4.29 9.07 12.38
CA ILE A 17 3.10 8.36 12.86
C ILE A 17 1.83 9.11 12.45
N GLU A 18 1.82 10.43 12.50
CA GLU A 18 0.66 11.21 12.03
C GLU A 18 0.43 11.03 10.52
N ARG A 19 1.49 11.07 9.70
CA ARG A 19 1.39 10.73 8.27
C ARG A 19 0.93 9.29 8.04
N LEU A 20 1.37 8.35 8.88
CA LEU A 20 0.94 6.96 8.78
C LEU A 20 -0.55 6.80 9.11
N LYS A 21 -1.05 7.52 10.12
CA LYS A 21 -2.47 7.57 10.45
C LYS A 21 -3.30 8.12 9.30
N GLU A 22 -2.83 9.20 8.65
CA GLU A 22 -3.46 9.76 7.45
C GLU A 22 -3.49 8.73 6.31
N ALA A 23 -2.36 8.08 6.01
CA ALA A 23 -2.25 7.10 4.93
C ALA A 23 -3.12 5.85 5.15
N THR A 24 -3.25 5.40 6.40
CA THR A 24 -4.02 4.19 6.76
C THR A 24 -5.48 4.47 7.14
N GLY A 25 -5.89 5.75 7.20
CA GLY A 25 -7.19 6.17 7.71
C GLY A 25 -7.45 5.84 9.19
N LYS A 26 -6.40 5.51 9.97
CA LYS A 26 -6.55 5.11 11.38
C LYS A 26 -6.39 6.29 12.33
N ASN A 27 -7.24 6.32 13.37
CA ASN A 27 -7.24 7.38 14.38
C ASN A 27 -6.24 7.15 15.52
N SER A 28 -5.72 5.94 15.70
CA SER A 28 -4.79 5.58 16.77
C SER A 28 -3.38 5.28 16.24
N LYS A 29 -2.36 5.57 17.07
CA LYS A 29 -0.96 5.28 16.73
C LYS A 29 -0.71 3.78 16.60
N SER A 30 -1.28 2.97 17.49
CA SER A 30 -1.17 1.51 17.44
C SER A 30 -1.85 0.95 16.21
N GLY A 31 -3.10 1.36 15.92
CA GLY A 31 -3.83 0.88 14.76
C GLY A 31 -3.13 1.20 13.43
N ALA A 32 -2.54 2.39 13.30
CA ALA A 32 -1.76 2.75 12.12
C ALA A 32 -0.50 1.90 11.96
N ILE A 33 0.17 1.55 13.07
CA ILE A 33 1.36 0.68 13.07
C ILE A 33 0.97 -0.76 12.74
N ASP A 34 -0.13 -1.27 13.30
CA ASP A 34 -0.61 -2.63 13.07
C ASP A 34 -0.93 -2.83 11.58
N VAL A 35 -1.68 -1.90 10.99
CA VAL A 35 -2.00 -1.91 9.56
C VAL A 35 -0.75 -1.85 8.69
N ALA A 36 0.22 -0.99 9.03
CA ALA A 36 1.46 -0.89 8.28
C ALA A 36 2.30 -2.18 8.37
N ALA A 37 2.26 -2.85 9.52
CA ALA A 37 2.93 -4.12 9.71
C ALA A 37 2.24 -5.23 8.89
N GLU A 38 0.91 -5.31 8.94
CA GLU A 38 0.12 -6.25 8.12
C GLU A 38 0.40 -6.04 6.63
N TYR A 39 0.36 -4.79 6.14
CA TYR A 39 0.69 -4.45 4.75
C TYR A 39 2.10 -4.90 4.35
N TYR A 40 3.10 -4.61 5.19
CA TYR A 40 4.48 -4.99 4.88
C TYR A 40 4.66 -6.51 4.86
N LEU A 41 4.04 -7.22 5.80
CA LEU A 41 4.05 -8.68 5.84
C LEU A 41 3.32 -9.28 4.64
N HIS A 42 2.22 -8.68 4.19
CA HIS A 42 1.49 -9.09 3.00
C HIS A 42 2.31 -8.88 1.73
N MET A 43 2.91 -7.70 1.56
CA MET A 43 3.76 -7.39 0.40
C MET A 43 5.06 -8.23 0.36
N GLY A 44 5.59 -8.59 1.52
CA GLY A 44 6.76 -9.46 1.65
C GLY A 44 6.42 -10.94 1.81
N ALA A 45 5.14 -11.33 1.68
CA ALA A 45 4.70 -12.68 1.98
C ALA A 45 5.36 -13.69 1.04
N VAL A 46 5.76 -14.82 1.63
CA VAL A 46 6.32 -15.96 0.92
C VAL A 46 5.46 -17.18 1.23
N ASP A 47 4.91 -17.81 0.21
CA ASP A 47 4.19 -19.08 0.31
C ASP A 47 4.99 -20.15 -0.43
N TYR A 48 5.27 -21.27 0.24
CA TYR A 48 6.13 -22.36 -0.28
C TYR A 48 7.48 -21.93 -0.90
N GLY A 49 8.03 -20.77 -0.51
CA GLY A 49 9.29 -20.25 -1.05
C GLY A 49 9.13 -19.32 -2.26
N GLU A 50 7.90 -19.12 -2.76
CA GLU A 50 7.56 -18.12 -3.78
C GLU A 50 7.01 -16.86 -3.11
N ARG A 51 7.42 -15.69 -3.60
CA ARG A 51 6.83 -14.43 -3.15
C ARG A 51 5.43 -14.30 -3.73
N VAL A 52 4.46 -14.01 -2.87
CA VAL A 52 3.03 -13.91 -3.21
C VAL A 52 2.47 -12.49 -3.00
N GLY A 53 3.36 -11.53 -2.72
CA GLY A 53 2.95 -10.15 -2.51
C GLY A 53 2.55 -9.47 -3.82
N ALA A 54 1.64 -8.50 -3.71
CA ALA A 54 1.12 -7.70 -4.83
C ALA A 54 2.20 -7.06 -5.73
N LEU A 55 3.40 -6.81 -5.20
CA LEU A 55 4.50 -6.25 -5.98
C LEU A 55 5.05 -7.23 -7.03
N ASP A 56 5.16 -8.52 -6.70
CA ASP A 56 5.65 -9.52 -7.64
C ASP A 56 4.59 -9.78 -8.74
N ASP A 57 3.31 -9.77 -8.37
CA ASP A 57 2.19 -9.82 -9.32
C ASP A 57 2.18 -8.61 -10.26
N LEU A 58 2.45 -7.40 -9.74
CA LEU A 58 2.59 -6.19 -10.53
C LEU A 58 3.74 -6.31 -11.54
N MET A 59 4.91 -6.78 -11.10
CA MET A 59 6.08 -6.94 -11.96
C MET A 59 5.85 -8.00 -13.04
N LYS A 60 5.16 -9.09 -12.70
CA LYS A 60 4.76 -10.14 -13.66
C LYS A 60 3.79 -9.58 -14.69
N ALA A 61 2.73 -8.88 -14.26
CA ALA A 61 1.75 -8.27 -15.15
C ALA A 61 2.39 -7.24 -16.10
N ALA A 62 3.31 -6.41 -15.59
CA ALA A 62 4.06 -5.46 -16.40
C ALA A 62 4.96 -6.15 -17.43
N THR A 63 5.60 -7.26 -17.06
CA THR A 63 6.44 -8.05 -17.97
C THR A 63 5.62 -8.72 -19.08
N GLU A 64 4.45 -9.26 -18.74
CA GLU A 64 3.58 -9.96 -19.69
C GLU A 64 2.87 -9.01 -20.66
N ARG A 65 2.44 -7.83 -20.18
CA ARG A 65 1.64 -6.87 -20.98
C ARG A 65 2.46 -5.72 -21.57
N GLY A 66 3.70 -5.53 -21.13
CA GLY A 66 4.62 -4.48 -21.56
C GLY A 66 4.35 -3.09 -20.95
N SER A 67 3.08 -2.72 -20.72
CA SER A 67 2.71 -1.49 -20.01
C SER A 67 1.41 -1.69 -19.23
N LEU A 68 1.29 -1.02 -18.08
CA LEU A 68 0.07 -0.96 -17.28
C LEU A 68 -0.36 0.50 -17.13
N THR A 69 -1.67 0.73 -17.18
CA THR A 69 -2.30 2.01 -16.86
C THR A 69 -2.40 2.21 -15.34
N ALA A 70 -2.59 3.45 -14.91
CA ALA A 70 -2.72 3.74 -13.47
C ALA A 70 -3.88 2.96 -12.80
N PRO A 71 -5.07 2.80 -13.40
CA PRO A 71 -6.13 1.96 -12.84
C PRO A 71 -5.76 0.47 -12.73
N GLU A 72 -5.03 -0.09 -13.71
CA GLU A 72 -4.58 -1.50 -13.63
C GLU A 72 -3.53 -1.69 -12.53
N ILE A 73 -2.64 -0.71 -12.33
CA ILE A 73 -1.68 -0.74 -11.23
C ILE A 73 -2.42 -0.68 -9.89
N ALA A 74 -3.44 0.19 -9.78
CA ALA A 74 -4.26 0.31 -8.59
C ALA A 74 -4.99 -1.00 -8.28
N GLU A 75 -5.62 -1.64 -9.26
CA GLU A 75 -6.30 -2.94 -9.10
C GLU A 75 -5.38 -4.04 -8.56
N ILE A 76 -4.11 -4.06 -8.97
CA ILE A 76 -3.14 -5.07 -8.50
C ILE A 76 -2.64 -4.76 -7.09
N LEU A 77 -2.40 -3.49 -6.78
CA LEU A 77 -1.83 -3.07 -5.50
C LEU A 77 -2.88 -2.83 -4.41
N ASP A 78 -4.16 -2.76 -4.77
CA ASP A 78 -5.25 -2.53 -3.83
C ASP A 78 -5.34 -3.68 -2.82
N CYS A 79 -5.30 -3.33 -1.54
CA CYS A 79 -5.37 -4.28 -0.44
C CYS A 79 -6.11 -3.68 0.75
N ASN A 80 -6.60 -4.55 1.64
CA ASN A 80 -7.42 -4.14 2.78
C ASN A 80 -6.67 -3.24 3.78
N GLU A 81 -5.35 -3.44 3.87
CA GLU A 81 -4.46 -2.72 4.76
C GLU A 81 -4.15 -1.31 4.23
N LEU A 82 -4.03 -1.15 2.90
CA LEU A 82 -3.75 0.13 2.27
C LEU A 82 -4.42 0.19 0.90
N SER A 83 -5.60 0.82 0.85
CA SER A 83 -6.36 0.96 -0.39
C SER A 83 -5.64 1.88 -1.38
N VAL A 84 -5.61 1.48 -2.65
CA VAL A 84 -4.99 2.27 -3.73
C VAL A 84 -6.04 2.52 -4.81
N ASP A 85 -6.37 3.80 -5.02
CA ASP A 85 -7.31 4.23 -6.05
C ASP A 85 -6.60 5.09 -7.11
N ALA A 86 -6.90 4.83 -8.38
CA ALA A 86 -6.45 5.67 -9.49
C ALA A 86 -7.59 5.89 -10.50
N SER A 87 -7.72 7.13 -10.97
CA SER A 87 -8.65 7.50 -12.04
C SER A 87 -7.91 8.15 -13.20
N MET A 88 -8.37 7.89 -14.42
CA MET A 88 -7.80 8.44 -15.65
C MET A 88 -8.93 8.93 -16.55
N SER A 89 -8.82 10.19 -17.00
CA SER A 89 -9.74 10.81 -17.96
C SER A 89 -8.98 11.26 -19.19
N TYR A 90 -9.52 11.00 -20.37
CA TYR A 90 -9.00 11.51 -21.64
C TYR A 90 -10.03 12.38 -22.32
N GLU A 91 -9.57 13.51 -22.85
CA GLU A 91 -10.34 14.42 -23.68
C GLU A 91 -9.70 14.43 -25.07
N ILE A 92 -10.50 14.13 -26.09
CA ILE A 92 -10.04 14.09 -27.47
C ILE A 92 -10.79 15.19 -28.21
N ASP A 93 -10.07 16.25 -28.59
CA ASP A 93 -10.60 17.30 -29.45
C ASP A 93 -10.28 16.97 -30.91
N VAL A 94 -11.33 16.79 -31.71
CA VAL A 94 -11.21 16.52 -33.15
C VAL A 94 -11.67 17.76 -33.89
N SER A 95 -10.78 18.75 -33.98
CA SER A 95 -10.96 19.90 -34.87
C SER A 95 -10.56 19.48 -36.29
N GLN A 96 -11.56 19.31 -37.17
CA GLN A 96 -11.40 19.22 -38.63
C GLN A 96 -11.81 20.53 -39.29
#